data_AF-L7W9W2-F1
#
_entry.id   AF-L7W9W2-F1
#
_cell.length_a   1.000
_cell.length_b   1.000
_cell.length_c   1.000
_cell.angle_alpha   90.00
_cell.angle_beta   90.00
_cell.angle_gamma   90.00
#
_symmetry.space_group_name_H-M   'P 1'
#
loop_
_entity.id
_entity.type
_entity.pdbx_description
1 polymer ?
#
loop_
_entity_poly.entity_id
_entity_poly.type
_entity_poly.pdbx_seq_one_letter_code
_entity_poly.pdbx_strand_id
1 'polypeptide(L)'
;MKKLIGSLAFFALLISCTTDIEPLDPSLNPNGSNPGNGNPNTNAVFTATVNGTAYVGSIVEATLNSDGLIIESEQGNLSLGFQVFDPVVGTFNVDTASSMTGALLVYANEPSNLAWIASTGEVVITEIDMTNQTVTGTFQGLAQEIFGSDTDRAITNGVFQNIPYTTDEGSDMATADVNGMPFVADLFPIGEINNRQTIVFDSGLDERIAISVPSNITAGTYPIENFSGGTYSGYYENDSVNMGAQHDSVAGTGSIVITDRTGDVITGTFDFTATDPNNPSSTFTITNGQFVVEML
;
A
#
# COMPACT_ATOMS: atom_id res chain seq x y z
N MET A 1 20.94 31.53 -3.92
CA MET A 1 20.72 30.18 -3.37
C MET A 1 19.55 29.58 -4.14
N LYS A 2 19.86 28.76 -5.14
CA LYS A 2 18.87 28.18 -6.06
C LYS A 2 18.40 26.86 -5.45
N LYS A 3 17.09 26.74 -5.22
CA LYS A 3 16.47 25.54 -4.68
C LYS A 3 16.54 24.41 -5.71
N LEU A 4 16.96 23.24 -5.27
CA LEU A 4 16.92 21.99 -6.00
C LEU A 4 15.45 21.66 -6.34
N ILE A 5 15.19 21.38 -7.60
CA ILE A 5 13.93 20.83 -8.11
C ILE A 5 14.07 19.31 -7.98
N GLY A 6 13.27 18.68 -7.13
CA GLY A 6 13.13 17.22 -7.05
C GLY A 6 12.10 16.77 -8.09
N SER A 7 12.50 15.80 -8.92
CA SER A 7 11.69 15.20 -9.98
C SER A 7 10.35 14.66 -9.46
N LEU A 8 9.26 15.13 -10.06
CA LEU A 8 7.97 14.46 -10.07
C LEU A 8 7.98 13.51 -11.27
N ALA A 9 8.00 12.20 -11.04
CA ALA A 9 7.93 11.20 -12.10
C ALA A 9 6.49 11.14 -12.63
N PHE A 10 6.30 11.74 -13.80
CA PHE A 10 5.06 11.67 -14.58
C PHE A 10 5.07 10.36 -15.35
N PHE A 11 4.18 9.42 -15.01
CA PHE A 11 4.00 8.21 -15.82
C PHE A 11 3.16 8.59 -17.05
N ALA A 12 3.83 9.08 -18.09
CA ALA A 12 3.29 9.08 -19.43
C ALA A 12 3.33 7.64 -19.95
N LEU A 13 2.17 6.99 -20.03
CA LEU A 13 1.98 5.78 -20.83
C LEU A 13 2.23 6.14 -22.29
N LEU A 14 3.48 6.03 -22.72
CA LEU A 14 3.85 5.99 -24.13
C LEU A 14 3.34 4.66 -24.70
N ILE A 15 2.20 4.72 -25.39
CA ILE A 15 1.77 3.66 -26.29
C ILE A 15 2.81 3.57 -27.41
N SER A 16 3.77 2.67 -27.22
CA SER A 16 4.60 2.13 -28.29
C SER A 16 3.69 1.29 -29.18
N CYS A 17 3.21 1.88 -30.28
CA CYS A 17 2.67 1.12 -31.41
C CYS A 17 3.78 0.23 -32.00
N THR A 18 3.92 -0.99 -31.50
CA THR A 18 4.48 -2.09 -32.28
C THR A 18 3.33 -2.70 -33.08
N THR A 19 3.55 -2.98 -34.36
CA THR A 19 2.54 -3.56 -35.26
C THR A 19 2.47 -5.08 -35.14
N ASP A 20 2.94 -5.61 -34.02
CA ASP A 20 2.78 -7.02 -33.69
C ASP A 20 1.40 -7.19 -33.08
N ILE A 21 0.44 -7.58 -33.92
CA ILE A 21 -0.77 -8.24 -33.46
C ILE A 21 -0.30 -9.53 -32.83
N GLU A 22 -0.15 -9.54 -31.50
CA GLU A 22 -0.06 -10.79 -30.77
C GLU A 22 -1.31 -11.62 -31.06
N PRO A 23 -1.16 -12.93 -31.33
CA PRO A 23 -2.32 -13.80 -31.39
C PRO A 23 -3.01 -13.72 -30.03
N LEU A 24 -4.28 -13.29 -30.06
CA LEU A 24 -5.17 -13.32 -28.89
C LEU A 24 -5.00 -14.66 -28.19
N ASP A 25 -4.58 -14.61 -26.92
CA ASP A 25 -4.56 -15.78 -26.05
C ASP A 25 -5.96 -16.43 -26.14
N PRO A 26 -6.08 -17.70 -26.57
CA PRO A 26 -7.36 -18.37 -26.73
C PRO A 26 -8.18 -18.46 -25.43
N SER A 27 -7.57 -18.18 -24.27
CA SER A 27 -8.24 -18.08 -22.98
C SER A 27 -8.93 -16.72 -22.74
N LEU A 28 -8.55 -15.67 -23.48
CA LEU A 28 -9.23 -14.39 -23.48
C LEU A 28 -10.41 -14.45 -24.45
N ASN A 29 -11.60 -14.76 -23.92
CA ASN A 29 -12.86 -14.64 -24.66
C ASN A 29 -13.19 -13.15 -24.82
N PRO A 30 -13.04 -12.52 -26.00
CA PRO A 30 -13.29 -11.09 -26.18
C PRO A 30 -14.79 -10.76 -26.22
N ASN A 31 -15.65 -11.78 -26.12
CA ASN A 31 -17.10 -11.67 -25.91
C ASN A 31 -17.54 -12.39 -24.62
N GLY A 32 -16.60 -12.72 -23.74
CA GLY A 32 -16.89 -13.24 -22.41
C GLY A 32 -17.26 -12.07 -21.55
N SER A 33 -18.48 -12.06 -21.02
CA SER A 33 -18.80 -11.30 -19.82
C SER A 33 -17.69 -11.58 -18.80
N ASN A 34 -16.80 -10.62 -18.61
CA ASN A 34 -15.72 -10.70 -17.65
C ASN A 34 -16.36 -11.02 -16.29
N PRO A 35 -16.06 -12.14 -15.63
CA PRO A 35 -16.39 -12.27 -14.24
C PRO A 35 -15.38 -11.41 -13.50
N GLY A 36 -15.70 -10.12 -13.36
CA GLY A 36 -14.99 -9.23 -12.45
C GLY A 36 -14.94 -9.90 -11.09
N ASN A 37 -13.72 -10.17 -10.62
CA ASN A 37 -13.50 -10.72 -9.30
C ASN A 37 -13.61 -9.55 -8.32
N GLY A 38 -14.85 -9.26 -7.97
CA GLY A 38 -15.30 -8.14 -7.17
C GLY A 38 -16.82 -8.12 -7.33
N ASN A 39 -17.50 -8.73 -6.37
CA ASN A 39 -18.95 -8.79 -6.31
C ASN A 39 -19.55 -7.43 -6.73
N PRO A 40 -20.37 -7.33 -7.79
CA PRO A 40 -21.05 -6.08 -8.09
C PRO A 40 -22.08 -5.89 -6.98
N ASN A 41 -21.66 -5.23 -5.91
CA ASN A 41 -22.56 -4.78 -4.87
C ASN A 41 -23.56 -3.86 -5.57
N THR A 42 -24.81 -4.31 -5.69
CA THR A 42 -25.89 -3.56 -6.34
C THR A 42 -26.20 -2.23 -5.64
N ASN A 43 -25.53 -1.94 -4.53
CA ASN A 43 -25.67 -0.75 -3.72
C ASN A 43 -24.42 0.17 -3.73
N ALA A 44 -23.41 -0.11 -4.55
CA ALA A 44 -22.26 0.79 -4.70
C ALA A 44 -22.68 2.07 -5.43
N VAL A 45 -22.35 3.24 -4.86
CA VAL A 45 -22.73 4.56 -5.40
C VAL A 45 -21.51 5.47 -5.42
N PHE A 46 -21.15 6.01 -6.58
CA PHE A 46 -20.18 7.09 -6.73
C PHE A 46 -20.78 8.23 -7.54
N THR A 47 -21.04 9.37 -6.91
CA THR A 47 -21.69 10.53 -7.55
C THR A 47 -21.10 11.85 -7.08
N ALA A 48 -21.15 12.87 -7.93
CA ALA A 48 -20.78 14.24 -7.57
C ALA A 48 -21.49 15.27 -8.46
N THR A 49 -21.24 16.56 -8.20
CA THR A 49 -21.60 17.67 -9.08
C THR A 49 -20.34 18.44 -9.47
N VAL A 50 -19.97 18.44 -10.75
CA VAL A 50 -18.79 19.12 -11.30
C VAL A 50 -19.23 20.37 -12.07
N ASN A 51 -18.89 21.56 -11.58
CA ASN A 51 -19.34 22.86 -12.10
C ASN A 51 -20.87 22.90 -12.38
N GLY A 52 -21.65 22.39 -11.44
CA GLY A 52 -23.11 22.34 -11.54
C GLY A 52 -23.68 21.22 -12.41
N THR A 53 -22.82 20.41 -13.06
CA THR A 53 -23.25 19.26 -13.86
C THR A 53 -23.15 17.97 -13.05
N ALA A 54 -24.19 17.14 -13.10
CA ALA A 54 -24.19 15.86 -12.39
C ALA A 54 -23.17 14.89 -13.00
N TYR A 55 -22.36 14.28 -12.12
CA TYR A 55 -21.46 13.18 -12.43
C TYR A 55 -21.96 11.92 -11.74
N VAL A 56 -22.11 10.84 -12.50
CA VAL A 56 -22.49 9.53 -11.99
C VAL A 56 -21.51 8.52 -12.54
N GLY A 57 -20.73 7.91 -11.65
CA GLY A 57 -19.76 6.87 -11.99
C GLY A 57 -20.47 5.66 -12.58
N SER A 58 -20.06 5.28 -13.79
CA SER A 58 -20.54 4.06 -14.47
C SER A 58 -19.61 2.88 -14.25
N ILE A 59 -18.32 3.15 -14.05
CA ILE A 59 -17.29 2.22 -13.60
C ILE A 59 -16.69 2.85 -12.35
N VAL A 60 -16.55 2.09 -11.28
CA VAL A 60 -15.94 2.54 -10.03
C VAL A 60 -15.03 1.43 -9.55
N GLU A 61 -13.76 1.77 -9.37
CA GLU A 61 -12.72 0.87 -8.89
C GLU A 61 -12.10 1.49 -7.64
N ALA A 62 -11.75 0.65 -6.67
CA ALA A 62 -11.08 1.11 -5.47
C ALA A 62 -10.03 0.10 -5.04
N THR A 63 -8.86 0.61 -4.67
CA THR A 63 -7.74 -0.17 -4.15
C THR A 63 -7.30 0.40 -2.82
N LEU A 64 -7.08 -0.47 -1.83
CA LEU A 64 -6.42 -0.13 -0.58
C LEU A 64 -5.06 -0.83 -0.53
N ASN A 65 -3.97 -0.05 -0.57
CA ASN A 65 -2.59 -0.55 -0.54
C ASN A 65 -1.67 0.36 0.31
N SER A 66 -0.35 0.17 0.21
CA SER A 66 0.66 0.91 0.98
C SER A 66 0.71 2.41 0.63
N ASP A 67 0.26 2.80 -0.55
CA ASP A 67 0.11 4.21 -0.95
C ASP A 67 -1.22 4.82 -0.47
N GLY A 68 -2.09 4.01 0.14
CA GLY A 68 -3.33 4.42 0.77
C GLY A 68 -4.59 3.90 0.05
N LEU A 69 -5.70 4.61 0.23
CA LEU A 69 -6.97 4.31 -0.43
C LEU A 69 -7.08 5.13 -1.72
N ILE A 70 -7.15 4.45 -2.86
CA ILE A 70 -7.38 5.04 -4.17
C ILE A 70 -8.79 4.65 -4.61
N ILE A 71 -9.61 5.63 -5.01
CA ILE A 71 -10.91 5.40 -5.66
C ILE A 71 -10.93 6.14 -6.98
N GLU A 72 -11.23 5.41 -8.06
CA GLU A 72 -11.33 5.94 -9.41
C GLU A 72 -12.71 5.62 -9.97
N SER A 73 -13.27 6.58 -10.71
CA SER A 73 -14.56 6.43 -11.35
C SER A 73 -14.52 7.00 -12.76
N GLU A 74 -15.30 6.39 -13.66
CA GLU A 74 -15.46 6.82 -15.05
C GLU A 74 -16.92 7.07 -15.43
N GLN A 75 -17.15 8.12 -16.22
CA GLN A 75 -18.41 8.45 -16.87
C GLN A 75 -18.16 8.76 -18.34
N GLY A 76 -18.12 7.73 -19.19
CA GLY A 76 -17.81 7.87 -20.61
C GLY A 76 -16.36 8.34 -20.80
N ASN A 77 -16.17 9.61 -21.18
CA ASN A 77 -14.85 10.20 -21.43
C ASN A 77 -14.29 10.98 -20.23
N LEU A 78 -15.00 10.97 -19.10
CA LEU A 78 -14.67 11.73 -17.90
C LEU A 78 -14.22 10.78 -16.80
N SER A 79 -13.15 11.12 -16.10
CA SER A 79 -12.72 10.43 -14.88
C SER A 79 -12.78 11.37 -13.67
N LEU A 80 -13.10 10.81 -12.51
CA LEU A 80 -13.14 11.50 -11.23
C LEU A 80 -12.69 10.51 -10.15
N GLY A 81 -11.71 10.90 -9.34
CA GLY A 81 -11.15 10.01 -8.34
C GLY A 81 -10.36 10.75 -7.28
N PHE A 82 -10.02 10.04 -6.22
CA PHE A 82 -9.20 10.57 -5.13
C PHE A 82 -8.28 9.50 -4.56
N GLN A 83 -7.22 9.97 -3.91
CA GLN A 83 -6.33 9.17 -3.08
C GLN A 83 -6.33 9.74 -1.66
N VAL A 84 -6.35 8.86 -0.64
CA VAL A 84 -6.11 9.19 0.77
C VAL A 84 -4.89 8.38 1.21
N PHE A 85 -3.78 9.04 1.54
CA PHE A 85 -2.48 8.38 1.74
C PHE A 85 -2.39 7.47 2.98
N ASP A 86 -3.04 7.84 4.08
CA ASP A 86 -3.10 7.06 5.31
C ASP A 86 -4.57 6.95 5.76
N PRO A 87 -5.36 6.08 5.10
CA PRO A 87 -6.81 6.08 5.22
C PRO A 87 -7.27 5.48 6.54
N VAL A 88 -7.89 6.32 7.36
CA VAL A 88 -8.69 5.94 8.54
C VAL A 88 -10.06 6.61 8.49
N VAL A 89 -11.00 6.19 9.35
CA VAL A 89 -12.26 6.93 9.50
C VAL A 89 -11.94 8.34 10.01
N GLY A 90 -12.30 9.36 9.22
CA GLY A 90 -11.90 10.73 9.50
C GLY A 90 -12.06 11.68 8.31
N THR A 91 -11.54 12.89 8.49
CA THR A 91 -11.55 13.96 7.49
C THR A 91 -10.12 14.25 7.04
N PHE A 92 -9.89 14.23 5.74
CA PHE A 92 -8.62 14.45 5.09
C PHE A 92 -8.71 15.70 4.24
N ASN A 93 -7.89 16.70 4.55
CA ASN A 93 -7.82 17.90 3.73
C ASN A 93 -7.22 17.53 2.36
N VAL A 94 -7.82 18.07 1.30
CA VAL A 94 -7.23 18.00 -0.03
C VAL A 94 -6.09 19.01 -0.09
N ASP A 95 -4.87 18.53 -0.26
CA ASP A 95 -3.66 19.34 -0.28
C ASP A 95 -2.67 18.82 -1.33
N THR A 96 -2.34 19.68 -2.30
CA THR A 96 -1.34 19.37 -3.34
C THR A 96 0.10 19.57 -2.87
N ALA A 97 0.34 19.97 -1.62
CA ALA A 97 1.66 20.32 -1.11
C ALA A 97 2.56 19.13 -0.74
N SER A 98 2.33 17.94 -1.30
CA SER A 98 3.20 16.74 -1.17
C SER A 98 3.48 16.31 0.28
N SER A 99 2.55 16.57 1.20
CA SER A 99 2.69 16.21 2.61
C SER A 99 2.42 14.74 2.92
N MET A 100 1.99 13.94 1.93
CA MET A 100 1.63 12.51 2.04
C MET A 100 0.74 12.16 3.25
N THR A 101 0.01 13.14 3.82
CA THR A 101 -0.74 13.00 5.08
C THR A 101 -2.19 13.50 4.95
N GLY A 102 -2.69 13.62 3.71
CA GLY A 102 -4.02 14.15 3.39
C GLY A 102 -4.65 13.41 2.22
N ALA A 103 -5.37 14.16 1.37
CA ALA A 103 -6.02 13.62 0.17
C ALA A 103 -5.59 14.35 -1.11
N LEU A 104 -5.65 13.63 -2.23
CA LEU A 104 -5.63 14.19 -3.58
C LEU A 104 -6.98 13.94 -4.24
N LEU A 105 -7.48 14.90 -5.01
CA LEU A 105 -8.73 14.76 -5.77
C LEU A 105 -8.49 15.27 -7.19
N VAL A 106 -8.83 14.43 -8.16
CA VAL A 106 -8.55 14.65 -9.59
C VAL A 106 -9.82 14.45 -10.41
N TYR A 107 -9.99 15.30 -11.41
CA TYR A 107 -11.01 15.17 -12.44
C TYR A 107 -10.33 15.32 -13.81
N ALA A 108 -10.65 14.47 -14.78
CA ALA A 108 -10.05 14.57 -16.11
C ALA A 108 -11.05 14.30 -17.25
N ASN A 109 -10.66 14.76 -18.44
CA ASN A 109 -11.35 14.54 -19.71
C ASN A 109 -10.31 14.10 -20.74
N GLU A 110 -10.15 12.79 -20.85
CA GLU A 110 -9.06 12.15 -21.60
C GLU A 110 -9.04 12.53 -23.09
N PRO A 111 -10.17 12.52 -23.84
CA PRO A 111 -10.13 12.90 -25.25
C PRO A 111 -9.76 14.37 -25.50
N SER A 112 -9.90 15.23 -24.50
CA SER A 112 -9.53 16.65 -24.58
C SER A 112 -8.14 16.93 -24.02
N ASN A 113 -7.47 15.92 -23.45
CA ASN A 113 -6.20 16.05 -22.73
C ASN A 113 -6.24 17.18 -21.69
N LEU A 114 -7.35 17.24 -20.93
CA LEU A 114 -7.57 18.20 -19.85
C LEU A 114 -7.65 17.44 -18.53
N ALA A 115 -6.97 17.96 -17.50
CA ALA A 115 -7.08 17.45 -16.14
C ALA A 115 -7.08 18.61 -15.15
N TRP A 116 -7.81 18.40 -14.05
CA TRP A 116 -7.91 19.33 -12.94
C TRP A 116 -7.52 18.63 -11.65
N ILE A 117 -6.67 19.27 -10.86
CA ILE A 117 -6.30 18.81 -9.52
C ILE A 117 -6.84 19.77 -8.47
N ALA A 118 -7.51 19.23 -7.47
CA ALA A 118 -8.05 20.00 -6.36
C ALA A 118 -6.94 20.58 -5.49
N SER A 119 -6.91 21.90 -5.35
CA SER A 119 -5.95 22.61 -4.48
C SER A 119 -6.50 22.89 -3.09
N THR A 120 -7.81 22.71 -2.90
CA THR A 120 -8.53 22.82 -1.63
C THR A 120 -9.72 21.86 -1.66
N GLY A 121 -10.18 21.46 -0.47
CA GLY A 121 -11.30 20.55 -0.34
C GLY A 121 -11.10 19.58 0.82
N GLU A 122 -11.95 18.57 0.86
CA GLU A 122 -11.85 17.48 1.83
C GLU A 122 -12.41 16.18 1.26
N VAL A 123 -11.81 15.08 1.71
CA VAL A 123 -12.36 13.73 1.61
C VAL A 123 -12.69 13.29 3.02
N VAL A 124 -13.90 12.80 3.26
CA VAL A 124 -14.36 12.29 4.54
C VAL A 124 -14.65 10.82 4.38
N ILE A 125 -13.91 9.97 5.11
CA ILE A 125 -14.19 8.53 5.19
C ILE A 125 -15.04 8.31 6.43
N THR A 126 -16.29 7.88 6.25
CA THR A 126 -17.20 7.57 7.36
C THR A 126 -17.10 6.11 7.82
N GLU A 127 -16.71 5.20 6.92
CA GLU A 127 -16.59 3.77 7.21
C GLU A 127 -15.60 3.10 6.26
N ILE A 128 -14.72 2.26 6.82
CA ILE A 128 -13.93 1.24 6.11
C ILE A 128 -14.32 -0.10 6.73
N ASP A 129 -15.11 -0.89 6.01
CA ASP A 129 -15.53 -2.23 6.44
C ASP A 129 -14.53 -3.25 5.90
N MET A 130 -13.57 -3.62 6.76
CA MET A 130 -12.55 -4.62 6.44
C MET A 130 -13.10 -6.04 6.29
N THR A 131 -14.30 -6.32 6.81
CA THR A 131 -14.91 -7.66 6.71
C THR A 131 -15.57 -7.85 5.36
N ASN A 132 -16.30 -6.84 4.89
CA ASN A 132 -17.00 -6.87 3.61
C ASN A 132 -16.21 -6.22 2.48
N GLN A 133 -15.02 -5.68 2.77
CA GLN A 133 -14.13 -4.95 1.86
C GLN A 133 -14.85 -3.81 1.14
N THR A 134 -15.52 -2.95 1.91
CA THR A 134 -16.23 -1.78 1.37
C THR A 134 -15.87 -0.48 2.08
N VAL A 135 -15.92 0.63 1.35
CA VAL A 135 -15.64 1.97 1.89
C VAL A 135 -16.76 2.97 1.57
N THR A 136 -17.06 3.85 2.52
CA THR A 136 -18.16 4.84 2.45
C THR A 136 -17.74 6.20 2.99
N GLY A 137 -18.22 7.27 2.35
CA GLY A 137 -17.94 8.66 2.74
C GLY A 137 -18.35 9.71 1.71
N THR A 138 -17.76 10.89 1.81
CA THR A 138 -18.06 12.06 0.97
C THR A 138 -16.80 12.79 0.52
N PHE A 139 -16.88 13.57 -0.56
CA PHE A 139 -15.76 14.39 -1.01
C PHE A 139 -16.22 15.69 -1.67
N GLN A 140 -15.36 16.70 -1.63
CA GLN A 140 -15.56 17.98 -2.32
C GLN A 140 -14.22 18.69 -2.53
N GLY A 141 -14.15 19.58 -3.51
CA GLY A 141 -12.95 20.39 -3.71
C GLY A 141 -13.07 21.40 -4.85
N LEU A 142 -12.07 22.28 -4.94
CA LEU A 142 -11.91 23.22 -6.05
C LEU A 142 -10.68 22.83 -6.87
N ALA A 143 -10.93 22.32 -8.09
CA ALA A 143 -9.93 21.76 -8.96
C ALA A 143 -9.43 22.75 -10.02
N GLN A 144 -8.11 22.92 -10.10
CA GLN A 144 -7.40 23.82 -11.01
C GLN A 144 -6.84 23.03 -12.19
N GLU A 145 -6.97 23.56 -13.40
CA GLU A 145 -6.51 22.89 -14.62
C GLU A 145 -4.97 22.91 -14.70
N ILE A 146 -4.36 21.80 -15.15
CA ILE A 146 -2.90 21.60 -15.02
C ILE A 146 -2.11 21.67 -16.35
N PHE A 147 -2.76 21.68 -17.51
CA PHE A 147 -2.11 21.66 -18.83
C PHE A 147 -2.25 22.96 -19.64
N GLY A 148 -3.02 23.93 -19.16
CA GLY A 148 -3.39 25.13 -19.91
C GLY A 148 -3.98 26.25 -19.03
N SER A 149 -5.10 26.82 -19.49
CA SER A 149 -5.75 27.97 -18.87
C SER A 149 -7.28 27.85 -18.87
N ASP A 150 -7.82 26.64 -18.78
CA ASP A 150 -9.26 26.50 -18.54
C ASP A 150 -9.60 26.96 -17.12
N THR A 151 -10.86 27.29 -16.93
CA THR A 151 -11.43 27.66 -15.64
C THR A 151 -11.44 26.49 -14.66
N ASP A 152 -11.30 26.84 -13.38
CA ASP A 152 -11.41 25.92 -12.26
C ASP A 152 -12.77 25.19 -12.25
N ARG A 153 -12.76 23.98 -11.69
CA ARG A 153 -13.93 23.10 -11.56
C ARG A 153 -14.24 22.92 -10.08
N ALA A 154 -15.40 23.40 -9.64
CA ALA A 154 -15.94 23.08 -8.32
C ALA A 154 -16.54 21.67 -8.36
N ILE A 155 -16.02 20.79 -7.51
CA ILE A 155 -16.53 19.44 -7.24
C ILE A 155 -17.28 19.51 -5.92
N THR A 156 -18.59 19.26 -5.96
CA THR A 156 -19.49 19.40 -4.81
C THR A 156 -20.42 18.21 -4.69
N ASN A 157 -21.00 18.00 -3.50
CA ASN A 157 -21.93 16.91 -3.23
C ASN A 157 -21.37 15.52 -3.62
N GLY A 158 -20.06 15.31 -3.47
CA GLY A 158 -19.42 14.04 -3.76
C GLY A 158 -19.81 13.00 -2.71
N VAL A 159 -20.25 11.83 -3.15
CA VAL A 159 -20.63 10.69 -2.31
C VAL A 159 -20.01 9.44 -2.91
N PHE A 160 -19.34 8.65 -2.06
CA PHE A 160 -18.97 7.27 -2.34
C PHE A 160 -19.60 6.39 -1.26
N GLN A 161 -20.39 5.40 -1.63
CA GLN A 161 -21.11 4.57 -0.67
C GLN A 161 -21.03 3.11 -1.05
N ASN A 162 -20.65 2.28 -0.09
CA ASN A 162 -20.45 0.84 -0.22
C ASN A 162 -19.58 0.48 -1.43
N ILE A 163 -18.55 1.30 -1.72
CA ILE A 163 -17.63 1.02 -2.82
C ILE A 163 -16.82 -0.21 -2.44
N PRO A 164 -16.95 -1.34 -3.16
CA PRO A 164 -16.09 -2.47 -2.93
C PRO A 164 -14.67 -2.06 -3.30
N TYR A 165 -13.71 -2.38 -2.43
CA TYR A 165 -12.30 -2.21 -2.75
C TYR A 165 -11.62 -3.57 -2.82
N THR A 166 -10.65 -3.69 -3.70
CA THR A 166 -9.64 -4.73 -3.60
C THR A 166 -8.55 -4.23 -2.69
N THR A 167 -8.02 -5.10 -1.85
CA THR A 167 -6.64 -4.90 -1.40
C THR A 167 -5.76 -5.43 -2.52
N ASP A 168 -4.70 -4.71 -2.90
CA ASP A 168 -3.58 -5.44 -3.50
C ASP A 168 -3.22 -6.52 -2.46
N GLU A 169 -3.30 -7.79 -2.87
CA GLU A 169 -3.04 -8.90 -1.95
C GLU A 169 -1.64 -8.69 -1.37
N GLY A 170 -1.58 -8.32 -0.09
CA GLY A 170 -0.33 -7.95 0.58
C GLY A 170 -0.23 -6.49 0.97
N SER A 171 -1.19 -5.94 1.74
CA SER A 171 -0.79 -4.84 2.63
C SER A 171 0.24 -5.43 3.59
N ASP A 172 1.51 -5.16 3.34
CA ASP A 172 2.57 -5.60 4.23
C ASP A 172 2.23 -5.16 5.65
N MET A 173 2.27 -6.11 6.57
CA MET A 173 1.96 -5.91 7.97
C MET A 173 2.98 -6.68 8.77
N ALA A 174 3.51 -6.08 9.83
CA ALA A 174 4.20 -6.82 10.86
C ALA A 174 3.96 -6.20 12.24
N THR A 175 3.69 -7.07 13.20
CA THR A 175 3.60 -6.70 14.62
C THR A 175 4.40 -7.69 15.44
N ALA A 176 4.88 -7.27 16.61
CA ALA A 176 5.56 -8.14 17.57
C ALA A 176 5.53 -7.51 18.97
N ASP A 177 6.03 -8.24 19.96
CA ASP A 177 6.39 -7.71 21.27
C ASP A 177 7.91 -7.80 21.45
N VAL A 178 8.57 -6.65 21.68
CA VAL A 178 9.99 -6.56 22.00
C VAL A 178 10.14 -6.34 23.51
N ASN A 179 10.68 -7.34 24.21
CA ASN A 179 10.72 -7.38 25.68
C ASN A 179 9.35 -7.13 26.33
N GLY A 180 8.26 -7.56 25.67
CA GLY A 180 6.89 -7.36 26.12
C GLY A 180 6.29 -5.99 25.80
N MET A 181 7.01 -5.12 25.07
CA MET A 181 6.50 -3.85 24.56
C MET A 181 6.03 -4.01 23.11
N PRO A 182 4.89 -3.41 22.72
CA PRO A 182 4.34 -3.59 21.38
C PRO A 182 5.24 -2.90 20.32
N PHE A 183 5.43 -3.59 19.21
CA PHE A 183 6.08 -3.13 17.99
C PHE A 183 5.09 -3.24 16.83
N VAL A 184 4.99 -2.20 16.00
CA VAL A 184 4.15 -2.15 14.81
C VAL A 184 4.97 -1.53 13.68
N ALA A 185 5.21 -2.29 12.61
CA ALA A 185 5.96 -1.80 11.46
C ALA A 185 5.07 -0.94 10.54
N ASP A 186 5.68 0.08 9.95
CA ASP A 186 5.11 0.97 8.93
C ASP A 186 5.93 0.98 7.63
N LEU A 187 7.07 0.27 7.58
CA LEU A 187 7.91 0.15 6.39
C LEU A 187 8.53 -1.26 6.25
N PHE A 188 8.58 -1.76 5.01
CA PHE A 188 8.92 -3.15 4.69
C PHE A 188 10.01 -3.30 3.61
N PRO A 189 11.26 -2.83 3.84
CA PRO A 189 12.32 -3.02 2.87
C PRO A 189 12.71 -4.50 2.77
N ILE A 190 12.82 -5.00 1.54
CA ILE A 190 13.28 -6.36 1.25
C ILE A 190 14.54 -6.30 0.39
N GLY A 191 15.55 -7.08 0.76
CA GLY A 191 16.76 -7.26 -0.03
C GLY A 191 17.02 -8.73 -0.31
N GLU A 192 17.43 -9.06 -1.54
CA GLU A 192 17.82 -10.42 -1.91
C GLU A 192 19.32 -10.53 -2.20
N ILE A 193 19.99 -11.51 -1.58
CA ILE A 193 21.36 -11.90 -1.90
C ILE A 193 21.46 -13.43 -1.91
N ASN A 194 21.92 -14.00 -3.02
CA ASN A 194 22.15 -15.45 -3.17
C ASN A 194 20.92 -16.31 -2.80
N ASN A 195 19.73 -15.96 -3.34
CA ASN A 195 18.48 -16.71 -3.12
C ASN A 195 18.00 -16.73 -1.65
N ARG A 196 18.45 -15.74 -0.87
CA ARG A 196 18.01 -15.46 0.49
C ARG A 196 17.50 -14.03 0.54
N GLN A 197 16.26 -13.87 0.95
CA GLN A 197 15.63 -12.58 1.18
C GLN A 197 15.73 -12.21 2.65
N THR A 198 16.12 -10.97 2.91
CA THR A 198 16.03 -10.35 4.23
C THR A 198 14.88 -9.36 4.18
N ILE A 199 13.86 -9.62 5.00
CA ILE A 199 12.66 -8.82 5.14
C ILE A 199 12.83 -8.01 6.41
N VAL A 200 12.79 -6.68 6.28
CA VAL A 200 12.90 -5.77 7.41
C VAL A 200 11.51 -5.24 7.74
N PHE A 201 11.16 -5.28 9.01
CA PHE A 201 9.98 -4.67 9.60
C PHE A 201 10.48 -3.45 10.35
N ASP A 202 10.24 -2.26 9.81
CA ASP A 202 10.73 -1.00 10.38
C ASP A 202 9.55 -0.19 10.92
N SER A 203 9.75 0.44 12.08
CA SER A 203 8.79 1.29 12.78
C SER A 203 9.35 2.70 12.89
N GLY A 204 8.88 3.60 12.03
CA GLY A 204 9.20 5.02 12.07
C GLY A 204 10.66 5.37 11.81
N LEU A 205 11.42 4.48 11.14
CA LEU A 205 12.86 4.59 10.87
C LEU A 205 13.74 4.59 12.12
N ASP A 206 13.22 4.17 13.27
CA ASP A 206 13.92 4.17 14.57
C ASP A 206 14.15 2.74 15.09
N GLU A 207 13.14 1.88 15.02
CA GLU A 207 13.17 0.51 15.51
C GLU A 207 12.91 -0.48 14.38
N ARG A 208 13.73 -1.53 14.27
CA ARG A 208 13.57 -2.54 13.22
C ARG A 208 13.79 -3.96 13.72
N ILE A 209 12.95 -4.87 13.23
CA ILE A 209 13.11 -6.32 13.33
C ILE A 209 13.31 -6.83 11.92
N ALA A 210 14.28 -7.70 11.67
CA ALA A 210 14.40 -8.35 10.38
C ALA A 210 14.40 -9.87 10.50
N ILE A 211 13.86 -10.54 9.49
CA ILE A 211 13.95 -11.98 9.31
C ILE A 211 14.60 -12.29 7.96
N SER A 212 15.33 -13.39 7.90
CA SER A 212 15.92 -13.92 6.67
C SER A 212 15.35 -15.29 6.36
N VAL A 213 14.94 -15.48 5.11
CA VAL A 213 14.36 -16.72 4.58
C VAL A 213 14.84 -16.96 3.14
N PRO A 214 14.81 -18.20 2.63
CA PRO A 214 14.98 -18.47 1.20
C PRO A 214 13.92 -17.75 0.35
N SER A 215 14.27 -17.29 -0.86
CA SER A 215 13.29 -16.65 -1.77
C SER A 215 12.15 -17.59 -2.17
N ASN A 216 12.42 -18.89 -2.23
CA ASN A 216 11.46 -19.94 -2.55
C ASN A 216 10.86 -20.61 -1.29
N ILE A 217 10.75 -19.88 -0.19
CA ILE A 217 10.22 -20.40 1.08
C ILE A 217 8.81 -20.98 0.90
N THR A 218 8.54 -22.09 1.57
CA THR A 218 7.23 -22.76 1.58
C THR A 218 6.60 -22.70 2.97
N ALA A 219 5.31 -23.02 3.07
CA ALA A 219 4.66 -23.20 4.37
C ALA A 219 5.43 -24.24 5.22
N GLY A 220 5.64 -23.92 6.50
CA GLY A 220 6.44 -24.74 7.41
C GLY A 220 6.89 -23.99 8.65
N THR A 221 7.52 -24.73 9.58
CA THR A 221 8.14 -24.18 10.78
C THR A 221 9.65 -24.35 10.68
N TYR A 222 10.37 -23.25 10.77
CA TYR A 222 11.81 -23.19 10.60
C TYR A 222 12.45 -22.70 11.91
N PRO A 223 13.30 -23.50 12.57
CA PRO A 223 13.95 -23.07 13.80
C PRO A 223 14.90 -21.91 13.52
N ILE A 224 14.97 -20.96 14.45
CA ILE A 224 15.91 -19.85 14.36
C ILE A 224 17.34 -20.37 14.45
N GLU A 225 18.17 -19.90 13.54
CA GLU A 225 19.60 -20.17 13.43
C GLU A 225 20.40 -18.95 13.90
N ASN A 226 21.72 -19.11 13.98
CA ASN A 226 22.61 -17.98 14.25
C ASN A 226 22.59 -17.03 13.06
N PHE A 227 22.59 -15.72 13.32
CA PHE A 227 22.63 -14.71 12.26
C PHE A 227 23.79 -14.93 11.28
N SER A 228 25.00 -15.19 11.80
CA SER A 228 26.18 -15.49 10.98
C SER A 228 26.05 -16.85 10.29
N GLY A 229 25.74 -16.83 9.00
CA GLY A 229 25.66 -18.01 8.14
C GLY A 229 24.33 -18.77 8.21
N GLY A 230 23.38 -18.33 9.04
CA GLY A 230 22.03 -18.87 9.08
C GLY A 230 21.24 -18.57 7.81
N THR A 231 20.38 -19.52 7.45
CA THR A 231 19.34 -19.40 6.42
C THR A 231 18.08 -18.80 7.02
N TYR A 232 17.68 -19.29 8.19
CA TYR A 232 16.52 -18.83 8.96
C TYR A 232 16.99 -18.07 10.18
N SER A 233 17.22 -16.77 10.01
CA SER A 233 17.80 -15.93 11.05
C SER A 233 17.10 -14.59 11.13
N GLY A 234 17.47 -13.77 12.11
CA GLY A 234 16.94 -12.42 12.24
C GLY A 234 17.87 -11.50 13.00
N TYR A 235 17.50 -10.23 13.05
CA TYR A 235 18.17 -9.26 13.90
C TYR A 235 17.17 -8.21 14.43
N TYR A 236 17.60 -7.47 15.43
CA TYR A 236 16.88 -6.34 16.00
C TYR A 236 17.82 -5.14 16.15
N GLU A 237 17.32 -3.94 15.85
CA GLU A 237 18.02 -2.66 16.06
C GLU A 237 17.04 -1.59 16.54
N ASN A 238 17.50 -0.68 17.39
CA ASN A 238 16.70 0.46 17.83
C ASN A 238 17.57 1.68 18.14
N ASP A 239 17.51 2.69 17.29
CA ASP A 239 18.36 3.89 17.38
C ASP A 239 18.19 4.63 18.72
N SER A 240 16.99 4.62 19.28
CA SER A 240 16.66 5.25 20.57
C SER A 240 17.05 4.43 21.81
N VAL A 241 17.07 3.09 21.73
CA VAL A 241 17.29 2.20 22.89
C VAL A 241 18.72 1.65 22.93
N ASN A 242 19.26 1.25 21.78
CA ASN A 242 20.57 0.60 21.67
C ASN A 242 21.57 1.40 20.79
N MET A 243 21.26 2.65 20.46
CA MET A 243 22.08 3.52 19.61
C MET A 243 22.32 2.93 18.21
N GLY A 244 21.38 2.12 17.71
CA GLY A 244 21.46 1.47 16.40
C GLY A 244 22.45 0.30 16.37
N ALA A 245 22.84 -0.24 17.51
CA ALA A 245 23.67 -1.44 17.56
C ALA A 245 22.86 -2.68 17.18
N GLN A 246 23.35 -3.48 16.23
CA GLN A 246 22.69 -4.72 15.82
C GLN A 246 22.71 -5.80 16.91
N HIS A 247 21.56 -6.39 17.16
CA HIS A 247 21.40 -7.60 17.97
C HIS A 247 21.02 -8.78 17.07
N ASP A 248 21.87 -9.79 17.06
CA ASP A 248 21.77 -10.95 16.17
C ASP A 248 20.92 -12.06 16.79
N SER A 249 20.14 -12.78 15.97
CA SER A 249 19.38 -13.94 16.41
C SER A 249 20.26 -15.04 17.02
N VAL A 250 19.79 -15.61 18.14
CA VAL A 250 20.45 -16.71 18.84
C VAL A 250 19.81 -18.04 18.42
N ALA A 251 20.62 -18.97 17.93
CA ALA A 251 20.12 -20.26 17.46
C ALA A 251 19.30 -21.02 18.52
N GLY A 252 18.17 -21.59 18.11
CA GLY A 252 17.30 -22.43 18.94
C GLY A 252 16.43 -21.67 19.95
N THR A 253 16.36 -20.34 19.88
CA THR A 253 15.56 -19.53 20.81
C THR A 253 14.13 -19.28 20.35
N GLY A 254 13.79 -19.68 19.12
CA GLY A 254 12.45 -19.53 18.55
C GLY A 254 12.36 -20.06 17.13
N SER A 255 11.38 -19.56 16.37
CA SER A 255 11.10 -20.03 15.02
C SER A 255 10.59 -18.93 14.08
N ILE A 256 10.72 -19.18 12.78
CA ILE A 256 9.93 -18.51 11.73
C ILE A 256 8.91 -19.55 11.24
N VAL A 257 7.63 -19.21 11.29
CA VAL A 257 6.54 -20.07 10.81
C VAL A 257 5.91 -19.41 9.61
N ILE A 258 5.88 -20.09 8.48
CA ILE A 258 5.13 -19.70 7.29
C ILE A 258 3.84 -20.51 7.28
N THR A 259 2.69 -19.84 7.43
CA THR A 259 1.37 -20.48 7.46
C THR A 259 0.78 -20.61 6.07
N ASP A 260 1.01 -19.61 5.21
CA ASP A 260 0.54 -19.60 3.83
C ASP A 260 1.55 -18.92 2.90
N ARG A 261 1.55 -19.37 1.63
CA ARG A 261 2.16 -18.65 0.52
C ARG A 261 1.22 -18.70 -0.67
N THR A 262 0.77 -17.53 -1.09
CA THR A 262 -0.07 -17.36 -2.28
C THR A 262 0.63 -16.38 -3.22
N GLY A 263 1.15 -16.88 -4.34
CA GLY A 263 2.03 -16.09 -5.21
C GLY A 263 3.31 -15.70 -4.48
N ASP A 264 3.56 -14.40 -4.39
CA ASP A 264 4.72 -13.82 -3.70
C ASP A 264 4.40 -13.32 -2.29
N VAL A 265 3.13 -13.36 -1.89
CA VAL A 265 2.70 -13.04 -0.53
C VAL A 265 2.94 -14.22 0.40
N ILE A 266 3.67 -13.99 1.48
CA ILE A 266 3.82 -14.94 2.59
C ILE A 266 3.14 -14.42 3.86
N THR A 267 2.44 -15.30 4.55
CA THR A 267 1.86 -15.04 5.87
C THR A 267 2.53 -15.92 6.90
N GLY A 268 2.81 -15.38 8.08
CA GLY A 268 3.53 -16.13 9.09
C GLY A 268 3.62 -15.48 10.46
N THR A 269 4.38 -16.15 11.31
CA THR A 269 4.73 -15.69 12.66
C THR A 269 6.23 -15.84 12.88
N PHE A 270 6.79 -15.07 13.82
CA PHE A 270 8.17 -15.25 14.27
C PHE A 270 8.34 -15.00 15.76
N ASP A 271 9.33 -15.66 16.33
CA ASP A 271 9.79 -15.45 17.69
C ASP A 271 11.29 -15.76 17.76
N PHE A 272 12.07 -14.96 18.47
CA PHE A 272 13.49 -15.23 18.72
C PHE A 272 14.07 -14.35 19.82
N THR A 273 15.22 -14.77 20.35
CA THR A 273 16.08 -13.90 21.16
C THR A 273 17.19 -13.32 20.30
N ALA A 274 17.45 -12.03 20.45
CA ALA A 274 18.54 -11.31 19.80
C ALA A 274 19.58 -10.84 20.83
N THR A 275 20.87 -10.89 20.48
CA THR A 275 21.98 -10.46 21.37
C THR A 275 23.02 -9.63 20.62
N ASP A 276 23.60 -8.63 21.28
CA ASP A 276 24.71 -7.86 20.71
C ASP A 276 25.95 -8.77 20.56
N PRO A 277 26.52 -8.92 19.34
CA PRO A 277 27.69 -9.75 19.10
C PRO A 277 28.93 -9.36 19.94
N ASN A 278 29.02 -8.10 20.34
CA ASN A 278 30.12 -7.55 21.15
C ASN A 278 29.78 -7.50 22.64
N ASN A 279 28.51 -7.66 23.01
CA ASN A 279 28.05 -7.70 24.40
C ASN A 279 26.87 -8.67 24.57
N PRO A 280 27.11 -9.99 24.69
CA PRO A 280 26.03 -10.98 24.77
C PRO A 280 25.08 -10.85 25.96
N SER A 281 25.40 -10.00 26.95
CA SER A 281 24.50 -9.68 28.06
C SER A 281 23.41 -8.66 27.68
N SER A 282 23.62 -7.92 26.58
CA SER A 282 22.64 -7.05 25.96
C SER A 282 21.74 -7.89 25.07
N THR A 283 20.49 -8.10 25.50
CA THR A 283 19.55 -9.03 24.84
C THR A 283 18.16 -8.43 24.70
N PHE A 284 17.50 -8.78 23.61
CA PHE A 284 16.10 -8.50 23.34
C PHE A 284 15.36 -9.81 23.06
N THR A 285 14.17 -9.94 23.64
CA THR A 285 13.28 -11.08 23.39
C THR A 285 12.15 -10.61 22.50
N ILE A 286 12.04 -11.18 21.31
CA ILE A 286 11.01 -10.89 20.32
C ILE A 286 9.99 -12.03 20.38
N THR A 287 8.74 -11.69 20.69
CA THR A 287 7.65 -12.66 20.84
C THR A 287 6.40 -12.21 20.10
N ASN A 288 5.45 -13.11 19.90
CA ASN A 288 4.15 -12.81 19.28
C ASN A 288 4.26 -12.13 17.90
N GLY A 289 5.39 -12.33 17.20
CA GLY A 289 5.60 -11.78 15.87
C GLY A 289 4.60 -12.35 14.88
N GLN A 290 3.93 -11.49 14.12
CA GLN A 290 3.00 -11.87 13.05
C GLN A 290 3.27 -10.99 11.84
N PHE A 291 3.19 -11.55 10.64
CA PHE A 291 3.40 -10.79 9.43
C PHE A 291 2.61 -11.33 8.23
N VAL A 292 2.35 -10.40 7.31
CA VAL A 292 1.95 -10.64 5.92
C VAL A 292 2.89 -9.76 5.11
N VAL A 293 3.59 -10.32 4.11
CA VAL A 293 4.51 -9.53 3.29
C VAL A 293 4.61 -10.08 1.87
N GLU A 294 4.63 -9.19 0.88
CA GLU A 294 4.95 -9.52 -0.52
C GLU A 294 6.48 -9.65 -0.71
N MET A 295 6.95 -10.79 -1.20
CA MET A 295 8.37 -11.06 -1.46
C MET A 295 8.84 -10.48 -2.80
N LEU A 296 10.17 -10.35 -2.99
CA LEU A 296 10.80 -10.00 -4.27
C LEU A 296 10.77 -11.14 -5.29
#